data_AF-A0ABD0N3J6-F1
#
_entry.id   AF-A0ABD0N3J6-F1
#
_cell.length_a   1.000
_cell.length_b   1.000
_cell.length_c   1.000
_cell.angle_alpha   90.00
_cell.angle_beta   90.00
_cell.angle_gamma   90.00
#
_symmetry.space_group_name_H-M   'P 1'
#
loop_
_entity.id
_entity.type
_entity.pdbx_description
1 polymer ?
#
loop_
_entity_poly.entity_id
_entity_poly.type
_entity_poly.pdbx_seq_one_letter_code
_entity_poly.pdbx_strand_id
1 'polypeptide(L)'
;MEIWADVQVWRQAATQVFFALGLGFGSVIAYSSYNPRNNNCHRDAFTVSGVNFMTSVLATLVVFAVLGFRAKTIATECVKRNMKAVFEAMSNTSFPDLLINASDVESITLNEYEEWYRIQGQQLNIPGYNITACSLEEELKQ
;
A
#
# COMPACT_ATOMS: atom_id res chain seq x y z
N MET A 1 -11.85 -14.14 10.11
CA MET A 1 -12.23 -13.82 11.51
C MET A 1 -11.14 -14.21 12.53
N GLU A 2 -9.95 -14.64 12.10
CA GLU A 2 -8.88 -15.11 13.01
C GLU A 2 -8.07 -13.99 13.67
N ILE A 3 -7.91 -12.84 12.99
CA ILE A 3 -7.01 -11.75 13.46
C ILE A 3 -7.42 -11.22 14.85
N TRP A 4 -8.71 -11.17 15.16
CA TRP A 4 -9.20 -10.69 16.46
C TRP A 4 -8.96 -11.64 17.63
N ALA A 5 -8.76 -12.93 17.35
CA ALA A 5 -8.46 -13.94 18.36
C ALA A 5 -6.95 -14.00 18.70
N ASP A 6 -6.11 -13.34 17.91
CA ASP A 6 -4.66 -13.31 18.13
C ASP A 6 -4.27 -12.29 19.20
N VAL A 7 -3.70 -12.78 20.31
CA VAL A 7 -3.18 -11.96 21.41
C VAL A 7 -2.09 -10.98 20.96
N GLN A 8 -1.35 -11.31 19.90
CA GLN A 8 -0.30 -10.45 19.36
C GLN A 8 -0.85 -9.14 18.83
N VAL A 9 -2.00 -9.20 18.16
CA VAL A 9 -2.68 -8.03 17.60
C VAL A 9 -3.10 -7.06 18.70
N TRP A 10 -3.68 -7.58 19.79
CA TRP A 10 -4.06 -6.77 20.94
C TRP A 10 -2.85 -6.17 21.66
N ARG A 11 -1.76 -6.94 21.79
CA ARG A 11 -0.51 -6.44 22.37
C ARG A 11 0.09 -5.29 21.56
N GLN A 12 0.12 -5.43 20.23
CA GLN A 12 0.59 -4.37 19.33
C GLN A 12 -0.30 -3.14 19.39
N ALA A 13 -1.63 -3.32 19.38
CA ALA A 13 -2.58 -2.22 19.49
C ALA A 13 -2.42 -1.45 20.80
N ALA A 14 -2.29 -2.14 21.94
CA ALA A 14 -2.03 -1.50 23.22
C ALA A 14 -0.72 -0.70 23.18
N THR A 15 0.37 -1.33 22.74
CA THR A 15 1.69 -0.71 22.63
C THR A 15 1.65 0.56 21.77
N GLN A 16 0.94 0.53 20.65
CA GLN A 16 0.74 1.70 19.78
C GLN A 16 0.04 2.84 20.52
N VAL A 17 -0.98 2.56 21.33
CA VAL A 17 -1.68 3.57 22.13
C VAL A 17 -0.77 4.17 23.21
N PHE A 18 0.02 3.34 23.89
CA PHE A 18 0.98 3.81 24.90
C PHE A 18 2.03 4.75 24.29
N PHE A 19 2.59 4.40 23.13
CA PHE A 19 3.56 5.24 22.44
C PHE A 19 2.93 6.52 21.86
N ALA A 20 1.74 6.43 21.26
CA ALA A 20 1.06 7.59 20.68
C ALA A 20 0.70 8.64 21.73
N LEU A 21 0.23 8.21 22.91
CA LEU A 21 -0.12 9.10 24.02
C LEU A 21 1.06 9.45 24.95
N GLY A 22 2.20 8.77 24.79
CA GLY A 22 3.37 8.95 25.65
C GLY A 22 3.13 8.55 27.12
N LEU A 23 2.26 7.56 27.36
CA LEU A 23 1.94 7.11 28.71
C LEU A 23 3.13 6.35 29.31
N GLY A 24 3.46 6.65 30.57
CA GLY A 24 4.55 6.00 31.30
C GLY A 24 5.93 6.67 31.21
N PHE A 25 6.10 7.69 30.36
CA PHE A 25 7.36 8.44 30.24
C PHE A 25 7.51 9.61 31.22
N GLY A 26 6.49 9.88 32.06
CA GLY A 26 6.50 10.97 33.04
C GLY A 26 6.28 12.38 32.47
N SER A 27 6.29 12.56 31.13
CA SER A 27 6.06 13.84 30.46
C SER A 27 4.68 14.43 30.78
N VAL A 28 3.62 13.62 30.67
CA VAL A 28 2.25 14.03 31.01
C VAL A 28 2.12 14.38 32.49
N ILE A 29 2.81 13.65 33.37
CA ILE A 29 2.83 13.93 34.81
C ILE A 29 3.49 15.29 35.08
N ALA A 30 4.65 15.55 34.47
CA ALA A 30 5.33 16.84 34.57
C ALA A 30 4.46 17.99 34.07
N TYR A 31 3.81 17.85 32.91
CA TYR A 31 2.89 18.87 32.42
C TYR A 31 1.69 19.10 33.35
N SER A 32 1.12 18.03 33.91
CA SER A 32 0.01 18.14 34.84
C SER A 32 0.39 18.84 36.16
N SER A 33 1.67 18.79 36.57
CA SER A 33 2.16 19.41 37.80
C SER A 33 2.14 20.96 37.76
N TYR A 34 2.15 21.55 36.56
CA TYR A 34 2.08 23.00 36.37
C TYR A 34 0.64 23.54 36.30
N ASN A 35 -0.36 22.66 36.36
CA ASN A 35 -1.77 23.02 36.21
C ASN A 35 -2.37 23.51 37.56
N PRO A 36 -3.35 24.44 37.55
CA PRO A 36 -4.03 24.85 38.78
C PRO A 36 -4.73 23.67 39.47
N ARG A 37 -4.75 23.64 40.81
CA ARG A 37 -5.36 22.54 41.59
C ARG A 37 -6.84 22.30 41.30
N ASN A 38 -7.56 23.31 40.81
CA ASN A 38 -8.98 23.21 40.45
C ASN A 38 -9.20 23.11 38.92
N ASN A 39 -8.25 22.53 38.17
CA ASN A 39 -8.45 22.28 36.75
C ASN A 39 -9.18 20.95 36.50
N ASN A 40 -10.05 20.92 35.48
CA ASN A 40 -10.76 19.72 35.08
C ASN A 40 -9.88 18.78 34.23
N CYS A 41 -9.02 18.02 34.90
CA CYS A 41 -8.10 17.08 34.24
C CYS A 41 -8.82 15.97 33.44
N HIS A 42 -10.03 15.59 33.82
CA HIS A 42 -10.80 14.57 33.11
C HIS A 42 -11.19 15.03 31.71
N ARG A 43 -11.67 16.28 31.58
CA ARG A 43 -12.02 16.86 30.28
C ARG A 43 -10.80 16.97 29.38
N ASP A 44 -9.68 17.43 29.93
CA ASP A 44 -8.43 17.56 29.18
C ASP A 44 -7.93 16.20 28.69
N ALA A 45 -8.00 15.17 29.53
CA ALA A 45 -7.62 13.80 29.15
C ALA A 45 -8.47 13.26 27.98
N PHE A 46 -9.79 13.44 28.02
CA PHE A 46 -10.68 13.03 26.91
C PHE A 46 -10.41 13.82 25.64
N THR A 47 -10.20 15.13 25.73
CA THR A 47 -9.88 15.97 24.56
C THR A 47 -8.55 15.58 23.94
N VAL A 48 -7.49 15.39 24.73
CA VAL A 48 -6.18 14.98 24.24
C VAL A 48 -6.24 13.60 23.57
N SER A 49 -6.90 12.63 24.21
CA SER A 49 -7.07 11.29 23.62
C SER A 49 -7.87 11.32 22.32
N GLY A 50 -8.95 12.12 22.26
CA GLY A 50 -9.79 12.25 21.08
C GLY A 50 -9.05 12.91 19.91
N VAL A 51 -8.29 13.97 20.18
CA VAL A 51 -7.45 14.63 19.16
C VAL A 51 -6.37 13.67 18.66
N ASN A 52 -5.66 12.97 19.54
CA ASN A 52 -4.65 11.98 19.15
C ASN A 52 -5.23 10.89 18.22
N PHE A 53 -6.41 10.37 18.55
CA PHE A 53 -7.11 9.41 17.70
C PHE A 53 -7.47 9.99 16.34
N MET A 54 -8.08 11.18 16.29
CA MET A 54 -8.46 11.84 15.04
C MET A 54 -7.25 12.11 14.14
N THR A 55 -6.17 12.63 14.72
CA THR A 55 -4.91 12.87 14.01
C THR A 55 -4.35 11.57 13.44
N SER A 56 -4.38 10.48 14.21
CA SER A 56 -3.91 9.17 13.75
C SER A 56 -4.73 8.63 12.57
N VAL A 57 -6.06 8.78 12.60
CA VAL A 57 -6.95 8.39 11.50
C VAL A 57 -6.65 9.21 10.24
N LEU A 58 -6.52 10.53 10.38
CA LEU A 58 -6.21 11.42 9.26
C LEU A 58 -4.83 11.12 8.65
N ALA A 59 -3.81 10.93 9.49
CA ALA A 59 -2.47 10.56 9.04
C ALA A 59 -2.47 9.22 8.29
N THR A 60 -3.21 8.24 8.81
CA THR A 60 -3.36 6.92 8.18
C THR A 60 -4.01 7.02 6.80
N LEU A 61 -5.06 7.85 6.65
CA LEU A 61 -5.71 8.10 5.36
C LEU A 61 -4.72 8.67 4.33
N VAL A 62 -3.94 9.69 4.72
CA VAL A 62 -2.94 10.32 3.84
C VAL A 62 -1.87 9.30 3.43
N VAL A 63 -1.35 8.52 4.38
CA VAL A 63 -0.34 7.48 4.09
C VAL A 63 -0.88 6.45 3.11
N PHE A 64 -2.11 5.94 3.32
CA PHE A 64 -2.72 4.98 2.40
C PHE A 64 -2.99 5.57 1.01
N ALA A 65 -3.35 6.85 0.90
CA ALA A 65 -3.52 7.50 -0.40
C ALA A 65 -2.19 7.55 -1.17
N VAL A 66 -1.08 7.91 -0.51
CA VAL A 66 0.25 7.96 -1.12
C VAL A 66 0.73 6.56 -1.50
N LEU A 67 0.58 5.58 -0.61
CA LEU A 67 0.94 4.19 -0.90
C LEU A 67 0.11 3.60 -2.05
N GLY A 68 -1.19 3.90 -2.09
CA GLY A 68 -2.08 3.47 -3.17
C GLY A 68 -1.68 4.07 -4.52
N PHE A 69 -1.32 5.37 -4.55
CA PHE A 69 -0.79 6.00 -5.76
C PHE A 69 0.52 5.37 -6.21
N ARG A 70 1.47 5.17 -5.28
CA ARG A 70 2.76 4.49 -5.54
C ARG A 70 2.55 3.10 -6.12
N ALA A 71 1.68 2.29 -5.50
CA ALA A 71 1.35 0.96 -5.97
C ALA A 71 0.80 0.97 -7.40
N LYS A 72 -0.14 1.88 -7.69
CA LYS A 72 -0.68 2.05 -9.05
C LYS A 72 0.41 2.41 -10.06
N THR A 73 1.29 3.37 -9.73
CA THR A 73 2.40 3.76 -10.62
C THR A 73 3.34 2.60 -10.90
N ILE A 74 3.78 1.88 -9.87
CA ILE A 74 4.68 0.71 -10.03
C ILE A 74 4.06 -0.33 -10.95
N ALA A 75 2.79 -0.68 -10.72
CA ALA A 75 2.11 -1.69 -11.51
C ALA A 75 1.95 -1.25 -12.98
N THR A 76 1.60 0.02 -13.23
CA THR A 76 1.52 0.56 -14.60
C THR A 76 2.88 0.58 -15.30
N GLU A 77 3.96 0.91 -14.60
CA GLU A 77 5.32 0.88 -15.18
C GLU A 77 5.76 -0.56 -15.52
N CYS A 78 5.41 -1.56 -14.68
CA CYS A 78 5.64 -2.97 -14.99
C CYS A 78 4.90 -3.39 -16.26
N VAL A 79 3.62 -3.03 -16.40
CA VAL A 79 2.81 -3.33 -17.60
C VAL A 79 3.46 -2.74 -18.85
N LYS A 80 3.87 -1.46 -18.80
CA LYS A 80 4.57 -0.80 -19.91
C LYS A 80 5.87 -1.52 -20.29
N ARG A 81 6.68 -1.89 -19.30
CA ARG A 81 7.95 -2.63 -19.49
C ARG A 81 7.71 -3.97 -20.19
N ASN A 82 6.74 -4.74 -19.71
CA ASN A 82 6.43 -6.07 -20.23
C ASN A 82 5.83 -5.99 -21.64
N MET A 83 4.91 -5.07 -21.89
CA MET A 83 4.32 -4.85 -23.21
C MET A 83 5.36 -4.37 -24.23
N LYS A 84 6.30 -3.51 -23.84
CA LYS A 84 7.41 -3.10 -24.71
C LYS A 84 8.29 -4.28 -25.11
N ALA A 85 8.62 -5.18 -24.18
CA ALA A 85 9.40 -6.38 -24.46
C ALA A 85 8.65 -7.33 -25.42
N VAL A 86 7.35 -7.51 -25.22
CA VAL A 86 6.49 -8.33 -26.10
C VAL A 86 6.44 -7.74 -27.51
N PHE A 87 6.28 -6.42 -27.64
CA PHE A 87 6.27 -5.72 -28.93
C PHE A 87 7.62 -5.86 -29.66
N GLU A 88 8.73 -5.69 -28.95
CA GLU A 88 10.08 -5.86 -29.50
C GLU A 88 10.30 -7.29 -30.02
N ALA A 89 9.84 -8.31 -29.29
CA ALA A 89 9.91 -9.70 -29.72
C ALA A 89 9.01 -10.01 -30.94
N MET A 90 7.84 -9.38 -31.03
CA MET A 90 6.91 -9.53 -32.18
C MET A 90 7.50 -9.02 -33.49
N SER A 91 8.37 -8.00 -33.46
CA SER A 91 8.99 -7.46 -34.68
C SER A 91 9.88 -8.48 -35.42
N ASN A 92 10.34 -9.52 -34.73
CA ASN A 92 11.24 -10.55 -35.26
C ASN A 92 10.53 -11.88 -35.61
N THR A 93 9.25 -12.05 -35.26
CA THR A 93 8.50 -13.32 -35.45
C THR A 93 6.99 -13.07 -35.51
N SER A 94 6.32 -13.67 -36.49
CA SER A 94 4.85 -13.69 -36.61
C SER A 94 4.23 -14.62 -35.56
N PHE A 95 4.09 -14.11 -34.34
CA PHE A 95 3.30 -14.71 -33.26
C PHE A 95 1.81 -14.36 -33.42
N PRO A 96 0.88 -15.17 -32.85
CA PRO A 96 -0.55 -15.09 -33.14
C PRO A 96 -1.14 -13.76 -32.67
N ASP A 97 -2.19 -13.31 -33.36
CA ASP A 97 -2.96 -12.09 -33.09
C ASP A 97 -3.11 -11.85 -31.58
N LEU A 98 -2.47 -10.81 -31.06
CA LEU A 98 -2.66 -10.44 -29.66
C LEU A 98 -4.12 -10.02 -29.46
N LEU A 99 -4.76 -10.57 -28.42
CA LEU A 99 -6.08 -10.13 -27.95
C LEU A 99 -6.08 -8.68 -27.43
N ILE A 100 -4.91 -8.06 -27.28
CA ILE A 100 -4.77 -6.66 -26.92
C ILE A 100 -4.60 -5.83 -28.19
N ASN A 101 -5.37 -4.76 -28.33
CA ASN A 101 -5.11 -3.73 -29.32
C ASN A 101 -3.77 -3.03 -29.00
N ALA A 102 -2.67 -3.61 -29.50
CA ALA A 102 -1.29 -3.18 -29.23
C ALA A 102 -0.91 -1.85 -29.91
N SER A 103 -1.86 -1.17 -30.55
CA SER A 103 -1.60 0.11 -31.21
C SER A 103 -1.27 1.23 -30.21
N ASP A 104 -1.76 1.15 -28.96
CA ASP A 104 -1.46 2.10 -27.90
C ASP A 104 -1.05 1.40 -26.59
N VAL A 105 0.24 1.10 -26.44
CA VAL A 105 0.85 0.53 -25.22
C VAL A 105 0.59 1.40 -23.97
N GLU A 106 0.30 2.69 -24.17
CA GLU A 106 0.10 3.67 -23.10
C GLU A 106 -1.30 3.65 -22.48
N SER A 107 -2.30 3.07 -23.16
CA SER A 107 -3.70 3.04 -22.68
C SER A 107 -4.14 1.71 -22.07
N ILE A 108 -3.25 0.71 -22.00
CA ILE A 108 -3.59 -0.61 -21.46
C ILE A 108 -3.85 -0.51 -19.95
N THR A 109 -5.05 -0.88 -19.53
CA THR A 109 -5.41 -0.95 -18.11
C THR A 109 -4.82 -2.19 -17.45
N LEU A 110 -4.65 -2.15 -16.12
CA LEU A 110 -4.11 -3.29 -15.37
C LEU A 110 -4.95 -4.55 -15.55
N ASN A 111 -6.27 -4.42 -15.59
CA ASN A 111 -7.20 -5.54 -15.75
C ASN A 111 -7.09 -6.18 -17.14
N GLU A 112 -6.94 -5.37 -18.19
CA GLU A 112 -6.74 -5.88 -19.56
C GLU A 112 -5.40 -6.62 -19.68
N TYR A 113 -4.35 -6.09 -19.06
CA TYR A 113 -3.05 -6.78 -18.99
C TYR A 113 -3.14 -8.10 -18.21
N GLU A 114 -3.82 -8.11 -17.07
CA GLU A 114 -3.97 -9.31 -16.23
C GLU A 114 -4.74 -10.41 -16.98
N GLU A 115 -5.81 -10.05 -17.68
CA GLU A 115 -6.58 -10.99 -18.49
C GLU A 115 -5.74 -11.57 -19.63
N TRP A 116 -5.02 -10.73 -20.37
CA TRP A 116 -4.09 -11.18 -21.39
C TRP A 116 -2.97 -12.07 -20.83
N TYR A 117 -2.38 -11.68 -19.68
CA TYR A 117 -1.31 -12.44 -19.06
C TYR A 117 -1.78 -13.83 -18.67
N ARG A 118 -3.00 -13.93 -18.12
CA ARG A 118 -3.64 -15.20 -17.74
C ARG A 118 -3.93 -16.10 -18.94
N ILE A 119 -4.37 -15.54 -20.07
CA ILE A 119 -4.78 -16.33 -21.25
C ILE A 119 -3.56 -16.72 -22.10
N GLN A 120 -2.62 -15.79 -22.30
CA GLN A 120 -1.56 -15.92 -23.30
C GLN A 120 -0.16 -15.61 -22.74
N GLY A 121 -0.02 -14.64 -21.84
CA GLY A 121 1.27 -14.21 -21.29
C GLY A 121 2.05 -15.30 -20.55
N GLN A 122 1.37 -16.19 -19.82
CA GLN A 122 2.04 -17.29 -19.09
C GLN A 122 2.77 -18.29 -19.98
N GLN A 123 2.33 -18.46 -21.24
CA GLN A 123 2.92 -19.43 -22.17
C GLN A 123 4.05 -18.81 -23.02
N LEU A 124 4.19 -17.48 -22.98
CA LEU A 124 5.19 -16.74 -23.76
C LEU A 124 6.55 -16.81 -23.05
N ASN A 125 7.42 -17.69 -23.52
CA ASN A 125 8.82 -17.74 -23.10
C ASN A 125 9.70 -16.98 -24.11
N ILE A 126 9.96 -15.71 -23.82
CA ILE A 126 10.81 -14.86 -24.67
C ILE A 126 12.26 -14.94 -24.17
N PRO A 127 13.21 -15.45 -24.98
CA PRO A 127 14.61 -15.53 -24.58
C PRO A 127 15.16 -14.12 -24.28
N GLY A 128 15.61 -13.89 -23.04
CA GLY A 128 16.19 -12.61 -22.62
C GLY A 128 15.24 -11.65 -21.89
N TYR A 129 13.93 -11.95 -21.82
CA TYR A 129 12.96 -11.11 -21.12
C TYR A 129 12.10 -11.94 -20.15
N ASN A 130 11.97 -11.50 -18.90
CA ASN A 130 11.13 -12.14 -17.89
C ASN A 130 9.80 -11.39 -17.73
N ILE A 131 8.71 -11.94 -18.27
CA ILE A 131 7.38 -11.32 -18.22
C ILE A 131 6.66 -11.80 -16.96
N THR A 132 6.39 -10.87 -16.04
CA THR A 132 5.68 -11.15 -14.78
C THR A 132 4.22 -10.74 -14.86
N ALA A 133 3.41 -11.22 -13.91
CA ALA A 133 2.02 -10.80 -13.74
C ALA A 133 1.86 -9.35 -13.26
N CYS A 134 2.97 -8.63 -13.04
CA CYS A 134 2.98 -7.30 -12.41
C CYS A 134 2.25 -7.27 -11.06
N SER A 135 2.37 -8.35 -10.29
CA SER A 135 1.79 -8.45 -8.94
C SER A 135 2.49 -7.47 -8.00
N LEU A 136 1.69 -6.67 -7.29
CA LEU A 136 2.19 -5.69 -6.33
C LEU A 136 3.08 -6.31 -5.24
N GLU A 137 2.79 -7.55 -4.82
CA GLU A 137 3.58 -8.21 -3.78
C GLU A 137 5.01 -8.52 -4.23
N GLU A 138 5.20 -8.83 -5.52
CA GLU A 138 6.51 -9.13 -6.09
C GLU A 138 7.29 -7.84 -6.38
N GLU A 139 6.63 -6.84 -6.98
CA GLU A 139 7.27 -5.57 -7.33
C GLU A 139 7.57 -4.68 -6.10
N LEU A 140 6.87 -4.86 -4.97
CA LEU A 140 7.20 -4.20 -3.71
C LEU A 140 8.37 -4.87 -2.96
N LYS A 141 8.72 -6.12 -3.30
CA LYS A 141 9.86 -6.86 -2.72
C LYS A 141 11.17 -6.67 -3.50
N GLN A 142 11.10 -6.07 -4.69
CA GLN A 142 12.22 -5.84 -5.60
C GLN A 142 12.86 -4.47 -5.39
#